data_AF-A0A8K1FJN5-F1
#
_entry.id   AF-A0A8K1FJN5-F1
#
_cell.length_a   1.000
_cell.length_b   1.000
_cell.length_c   1.000
_cell.angle_alpha   90.00
_cell.angle_beta   90.00
_cell.angle_gamma   90.00
#
_symmetry.space_group_name_H-M   'P 1'
#
loop_
_entity.id
_entity.type
_entity.pdbx_description
1 polymer ?
#
loop_
_entity_poly.entity_id
_entity_poly.type
_entity_poly.pdbx_seq_one_letter_code
_entity_poly.pdbx_strand_id
1 'polypeptide(L)'
;MQLLLDHGVDVEVKDTFDNEECEGPPLEPAVTRNYLPEAEFLIQEGHANVNFVSESLILRALSQGHLEMASLLLTHGATIDGEESPFSWAASSGNVAALQWLVDHGVDARSFLSNEKEFGKSVKRAQEMKRLDVVAFLQRLKGEAVDDEMAEPMNQV
;
A
#
# COMPACT_ATOMS: atom_id res chain seq x y z
N MET A 1 -13.10 9.32 26.49
CA MET A 1 -11.73 9.78 26.75
C MET A 1 -11.43 10.89 25.76
N GLN A 2 -11.81 12.12 26.12
CA GLN A 2 -11.41 13.35 25.43
C GLN A 2 -10.01 13.68 25.95
N LEU A 3 -9.00 13.78 25.09
CA LEU A 3 -7.74 14.38 25.51
C LEU A 3 -7.03 15.02 24.30
N LEU A 4 -6.73 16.32 24.46
CA LEU A 4 -5.75 17.15 23.74
C LEU A 4 -6.14 17.78 22.39
N LEU A 5 -6.98 18.83 22.42
CA LEU A 5 -7.01 19.86 21.36
C LEU A 5 -7.40 21.24 21.94
N ASP A 6 -6.57 21.86 22.79
CA ASP A 6 -6.88 23.25 23.21
C ASP A 6 -5.69 24.18 23.44
N HIS A 7 -4.46 23.79 23.14
CA HIS A 7 -3.35 24.74 23.16
C HIS A 7 -2.49 24.53 21.92
N GLY A 8 -2.15 25.65 21.25
CA GLY A 8 -1.16 25.69 20.17
C GLY A 8 0.21 25.30 20.71
N VAL A 9 0.42 23.99 20.85
CA VAL A 9 1.69 23.42 21.24
C VAL A 9 2.50 23.26 19.96
N ASP A 10 3.47 24.14 19.84
CA ASP A 10 4.71 23.95 19.09
C ASP A 10 5.35 22.65 19.63
N VAL A 11 5.13 21.51 18.96
CA VAL A 11 5.75 20.23 19.32
C VAL A 11 7.04 20.07 18.50
N GLU A 12 8.02 20.93 18.76
CA GLU A 12 9.41 20.48 18.77
C GLU A 12 9.72 20.03 20.20
N VAL A 13 9.44 18.76 20.50
CA VAL A 13 9.96 18.14 21.72
C VAL A 13 11.12 17.26 21.32
N LYS A 14 12.28 17.90 21.28
CA LYS A 14 13.57 17.25 21.36
C LYS A 14 13.78 16.89 22.82
N ASP A 15 13.70 15.62 23.17
CA ASP A 15 14.65 14.99 24.11
C ASP A 15 14.35 13.51 24.32
N THR A 16 15.25 12.72 23.74
CA THR A 16 15.92 11.55 24.32
C THR A 16 15.06 10.37 24.74
N PHE A 17 14.87 9.45 23.79
CA PHE A 17 14.86 8.02 24.09
C PHE A 17 15.94 7.35 23.25
N ASP A 18 16.90 6.69 23.91
CA ASP A 18 18.00 5.92 23.31
C ASP A 18 17.51 4.61 22.67
N ASN A 19 16.52 4.69 21.79
CA ASN A 19 16.05 3.62 20.94
C ASN A 19 15.53 4.27 19.66
N GLU A 20 15.97 3.74 18.52
CA GLU A 20 15.88 4.27 17.16
C GLU A 20 14.43 4.41 16.62
N GLU A 21 13.54 5.06 17.36
CA GLU A 21 12.17 5.34 16.96
C GLU A 21 12.06 6.82 16.57
N CYS A 22 11.99 6.99 15.26
CA CYS A 22 12.04 8.24 14.53
C CYS A 22 10.91 9.19 14.98
N GLU A 23 11.29 10.34 15.53
CA GLU A 23 10.41 11.43 15.98
C GLU A 23 9.63 12.02 14.79
N GLY A 24 8.38 11.61 14.66
CA GLY A 24 7.34 12.29 13.89
C GLY A 24 5.99 12.07 14.57
N PRO A 25 5.02 12.99 14.50
CA PRO A 25 3.68 12.80 15.07
C PRO A 25 3.10 11.51 14.46
N PRO A 26 2.84 10.45 15.25
CA PRO A 26 2.95 9.13 14.68
C PRO A 26 1.60 8.80 14.01
N LEU A 27 1.52 9.10 12.72
CA LEU A 27 0.48 8.61 11.82
C LEU A 27 0.47 7.07 11.78
N GLU A 28 1.62 6.43 12.04
CA GLU A 28 1.77 4.98 12.06
C GLU A 28 0.84 4.29 13.08
N PRO A 29 0.78 4.65 14.37
CA PRO A 29 -0.21 4.14 15.32
C PRO A 29 -1.66 4.30 14.86
N ALA A 30 -2.01 5.43 14.24
CA ALA A 30 -3.37 5.65 13.74
C ALA A 30 -3.68 4.71 12.56
N VAL A 31 -2.73 4.53 11.63
CA VAL A 31 -2.81 3.59 10.50
C VAL A 31 -2.88 2.15 10.98
N THR A 32 -2.01 1.76 11.90
CA THR A 32 -1.92 0.41 12.45
C THR A 32 -3.16 0.04 13.27
N ARG A 33 -3.80 1.01 13.96
CA ARG A 33 -5.05 0.78 14.70
C ARG A 33 -6.31 0.99 13.87
N ASN A 34 -6.18 1.37 12.59
CA ASN A 34 -7.29 1.75 11.70
C ASN A 34 -8.15 2.90 12.23
N TYR A 35 -7.55 3.88 12.90
CA TYR A 35 -8.26 5.05 13.41
C TYR A 35 -8.38 6.11 12.32
N LEU A 36 -9.28 5.87 11.35
CA LEU A 36 -9.49 6.72 10.18
C LEU A 36 -9.66 8.21 10.52
N PRO A 37 -10.49 8.64 11.49
CA PRO A 37 -10.67 10.06 11.78
C PRO A 37 -9.41 10.72 12.36
N GLU A 38 -8.61 9.97 13.11
CA GLU A 38 -7.36 10.46 13.69
C GLU A 38 -6.28 10.57 12.60
N ALA A 39 -6.17 9.57 11.72
CA ALA A 39 -5.28 9.63 10.57
C ALA A 39 -5.65 10.79 9.63
N GLU A 40 -6.95 10.97 9.31
CA GLU A 40 -7.44 12.08 8.50
C GLU A 40 -7.06 13.43 9.11
N PHE A 41 -7.32 13.61 10.40
CA PHE A 41 -7.00 14.82 11.13
C PHE A 41 -5.49 15.13 11.10
N LEU A 42 -4.65 14.13 11.39
CA LEU A 42 -3.19 14.29 11.40
C LEU A 42 -2.62 14.66 10.02
N ILE A 43 -3.22 14.14 8.95
CA ILE A 43 -2.79 14.42 7.59
C ILE A 43 -3.29 15.78 7.09
N GLN A 44 -4.55 16.14 7.38
CA GLN A 44 -5.16 17.41 6.95
C GLN A 44 -4.51 18.63 7.60
N GLU A 45 -4.18 18.54 8.89
CA GLU A 45 -3.53 19.63 9.61
C GLU A 45 -2.03 19.77 9.27
N GLY A 46 -1.51 18.94 8.35
CA GLY A 46 -0.12 18.99 7.91
C GLY A 46 0.89 18.54 8.96
N HIS A 47 0.43 17.89 10.04
CA HIS A 47 1.26 17.45 11.15
C HIS A 47 1.96 16.11 10.89
N ALA A 48 1.56 15.36 9.86
CA ALA A 48 2.15 14.07 9.55
C ALA A 48 2.61 13.96 8.09
N ASN A 49 3.80 13.39 7.89
CA ASN A 49 4.26 12.99 6.56
C ASN A 49 3.71 11.60 6.23
N VAL A 50 2.86 11.50 5.20
CA VAL A 50 2.30 10.23 4.71
C VAL A 50 3.33 9.26 4.16
N ASN A 51 4.52 9.77 3.79
CA ASN A 51 5.65 9.00 3.26
C ASN A 51 6.73 8.75 4.30
N PHE A 52 6.35 8.67 5.58
CA PHE A 52 7.30 8.37 6.64
C PHE A 52 8.00 7.03 6.38
N VAL A 53 9.31 6.99 6.66
CA VAL A 53 10.28 6.02 6.09
C VAL A 53 10.12 4.59 6.64
N SER A 54 9.42 4.37 7.74
CA SER A 54 9.19 3.00 8.23
C SER A 54 8.17 2.30 7.32
N GLU A 55 8.60 1.21 6.65
CA GLU A 55 7.79 0.30 5.82
C GLU A 55 6.49 0.95 5.27
N SER A 56 6.58 1.59 4.09
CA SER A 56 5.51 2.40 3.48
C SER A 56 4.11 2.17 4.10
N LEU A 57 3.61 3.17 4.83
CA LEU A 57 2.39 3.10 5.65
C LEU A 57 1.20 2.48 4.93
N ILE A 58 1.12 2.66 3.62
CA ILE A 58 0.09 2.08 2.77
C ILE A 58 0.18 0.55 2.71
N LEU A 59 1.38 -0.03 2.62
CA LEU A 59 1.60 -1.48 2.66
C LEU A 59 1.23 -2.03 4.03
N ARG A 60 1.49 -1.28 5.11
CA ARG A 60 1.05 -1.65 6.46
C ARG A 60 -0.47 -1.65 6.59
N ALA A 61 -1.17 -0.65 6.04
CA ALA A 61 -2.63 -0.63 6.01
C ALA A 61 -3.18 -1.84 5.22
N LEU A 62 -2.59 -2.13 4.05
CA LEU A 62 -2.97 -3.27 3.22
C LEU A 62 -2.70 -4.63 3.89
N SER A 63 -1.63 -4.77 4.69
CA SER A 63 -1.32 -5.99 5.44
C SER A 63 -2.37 -6.35 6.48
N GLN A 64 -3.01 -5.34 7.04
CA GLN A 64 -4.07 -5.50 8.03
C GLN A 64 -5.47 -5.53 7.38
N GLY A 65 -5.55 -5.35 6.05
CA GLY A 65 -6.80 -5.28 5.31
C GLY A 65 -7.55 -3.96 5.47
N HIS A 66 -6.89 -2.92 5.97
CA HIS A 66 -7.44 -1.57 6.15
C HIS A 66 -7.45 -0.82 4.80
N LEU A 67 -8.27 -1.28 3.85
CA LEU A 67 -8.32 -0.72 2.49
C LEU A 67 -8.73 0.75 2.47
N GLU A 68 -9.67 1.14 3.34
CA GLU A 68 -10.11 2.53 3.49
C GLU A 68 -8.98 3.43 3.98
N MET A 69 -8.16 2.94 4.91
CA MET A 69 -6.97 3.65 5.40
C MET A 69 -5.92 3.77 4.30
N ALA A 70 -5.71 2.71 3.50
CA ALA A 70 -4.81 2.75 2.35
C ALA A 70 -5.27 3.78 1.31
N SER A 71 -6.57 3.86 1.02
CA SER A 71 -7.15 4.87 0.12
C SER A 71 -7.01 6.30 0.66
N LEU A 72 -7.18 6.49 1.97
CA LEU A 72 -6.94 7.77 2.61
C LEU A 72 -5.48 8.21 2.45
N LEU A 73 -4.53 7.33 2.79
CA LEU A 73 -3.10 7.59 2.64
C LEU A 73 -2.74 7.94 1.19
N LEU A 74 -3.25 7.18 0.23
CA LEU A 74 -2.99 7.41 -1.20
C LEU A 74 -3.55 8.77 -1.67
N THR A 75 -4.77 9.12 -1.24
CA THR A 75 -5.41 10.41 -1.58
C THR A 75 -4.56 11.60 -1.14
N HIS A 76 -3.79 11.43 -0.06
CA HIS A 76 -2.89 12.44 0.48
C HIS A 76 -1.45 12.32 -0.02
N GLY A 77 -1.19 11.52 -1.06
CA GLY A 77 0.11 11.45 -1.72
C GLY A 77 1.08 10.43 -1.15
N ALA A 78 0.59 9.40 -0.45
CA ALA A 78 1.41 8.27 -0.04
C ALA A 78 1.98 7.53 -1.26
N THR A 79 3.28 7.24 -1.24
CA THR A 79 3.96 6.44 -2.25
C THR A 79 3.74 4.96 -1.97
N ILE A 80 3.31 4.23 -2.99
CA ILE A 80 3.17 2.78 -2.92
C ILE A 80 4.49 2.16 -3.38
N ASP A 81 5.54 2.33 -2.57
CA ASP A 81 6.85 1.73 -2.75
C ASP A 81 7.28 0.90 -1.54
N GLY A 82 8.24 0.02 -1.75
CA GLY A 82 8.78 -0.87 -0.73
C GLY A 82 10.04 -1.54 -1.26
N GLU A 83 10.82 -2.15 -0.37
CA GLU A 83 12.00 -2.93 -0.78
C GLU A 83 11.61 -4.10 -1.70
N GLU A 84 10.46 -4.73 -1.43
CA GLU A 84 9.80 -5.65 -2.34
C GLU A 84 8.68 -4.94 -3.10
N SER A 85 8.43 -5.37 -4.34
CA SER A 85 7.28 -4.90 -5.11
C SER A 85 5.99 -5.10 -4.30
N PRO A 86 5.10 -4.09 -4.21
CA PRO A 86 3.80 -4.20 -3.54
C PRO A 86 2.99 -5.43 -3.96
N PHE A 87 3.06 -5.80 -5.25
CA PHE A 87 2.44 -7.00 -5.80
C PHE A 87 3.08 -8.29 -5.27
N SER A 88 4.41 -8.37 -5.18
CA SER A 88 5.11 -9.54 -4.63
C SER A 88 4.80 -9.72 -3.14
N TRP A 89 4.76 -8.62 -2.39
CA TRP A 89 4.37 -8.62 -1.00
C TRP A 89 2.92 -9.09 -0.83
N ALA A 90 1.97 -8.54 -1.59
CA ALA A 90 0.55 -8.91 -1.51
C ALA A 90 0.29 -10.37 -1.93
N ALA A 91 1.04 -10.87 -2.93
CA ALA A 91 1.00 -12.28 -3.32
C ALA A 91 1.54 -13.21 -2.22
N SER A 92 2.63 -12.82 -1.56
CA SER A 92 3.24 -13.57 -0.45
C SER A 92 2.37 -13.56 0.81
N SER A 93 1.73 -12.42 1.11
CA SER A 93 0.77 -12.27 2.20
C SER A 93 -0.58 -12.91 1.87
N GLY A 94 -0.79 -13.24 0.60
CA GLY A 94 -1.97 -13.86 0.02
C GLY A 94 -3.24 -13.06 0.14
N ASN A 95 -3.08 -11.75 0.20
CA ASN A 95 -4.18 -10.84 0.33
C ASN A 95 -4.67 -10.47 -1.08
N VAL A 96 -5.64 -11.25 -1.60
CA VAL A 96 -6.26 -10.99 -2.91
C VAL A 96 -6.95 -9.62 -2.93
N ALA A 97 -7.51 -9.18 -1.81
CA ALA A 97 -8.13 -7.85 -1.71
C ALA A 97 -7.09 -6.74 -1.86
N ALA A 98 -5.90 -6.89 -1.26
CA ALA A 98 -4.80 -5.94 -1.49
C ALA A 98 -4.32 -5.97 -2.95
N LEU A 99 -4.22 -7.15 -3.57
CA LEU A 99 -3.87 -7.25 -4.99
C LEU A 99 -4.88 -6.53 -5.89
N GLN A 100 -6.19 -6.73 -5.66
CA GLN A 100 -7.23 -6.01 -6.38
C GLN A 100 -7.14 -4.50 -6.14
N TRP A 101 -6.97 -4.09 -4.88
CA TRP A 101 -6.84 -2.68 -4.52
C TRP A 101 -5.65 -2.02 -5.23
N LEU A 102 -4.49 -2.69 -5.31
CA LEU A 102 -3.32 -2.18 -6.03
C LEU A 102 -3.60 -1.98 -7.53
N VAL A 103 -4.33 -2.91 -8.16
CA VAL A 103 -4.76 -2.79 -9.57
C VAL A 103 -5.72 -1.62 -9.76
N ASP A 104 -6.74 -1.52 -8.90
CA ASP A 104 -7.76 -0.47 -8.98
C ASP A 104 -7.19 0.95 -8.83
N HIS A 105 -6.08 1.07 -8.08
CA HIS A 105 -5.41 2.34 -7.83
C HIS A 105 -4.22 2.60 -8.78
N GLY A 106 -4.11 1.85 -9.88
CA GLY A 106 -3.16 2.14 -10.95
C GLY A 106 -1.69 1.98 -10.56
N VAL A 107 -1.40 1.23 -9.49
CA VAL A 107 -0.02 0.79 -9.21
C VAL A 107 0.45 0.01 -10.43
N ASP A 108 1.68 0.26 -10.87
CA ASP A 108 2.23 -0.18 -12.16
C ASP A 108 2.31 -1.72 -12.31
N ALA A 109 1.13 -2.32 -12.41
CA ALA A 109 0.91 -3.75 -12.49
C ALA A 109 1.49 -4.28 -13.79
N ARG A 110 1.53 -3.46 -14.85
CA ARG A 110 2.14 -3.81 -16.14
C ARG A 110 3.63 -4.05 -16.01
N SER A 111 4.35 -3.17 -15.29
CA SER A 111 5.78 -3.37 -15.00
C SER A 111 6.02 -4.66 -14.20
N PHE A 112 5.17 -4.95 -13.21
CA PHE A 112 5.24 -6.20 -12.44
C PHE A 112 4.93 -7.45 -13.30
N LEU A 113 3.83 -7.45 -14.06
CA LEU A 113 3.37 -8.58 -14.87
C LEU A 113 4.32 -8.90 -16.03
N SER A 114 4.95 -7.87 -16.61
CA SER A 114 5.95 -8.02 -17.68
C SER A 114 7.29 -8.54 -17.17
N ASN A 115 7.58 -8.40 -15.86
CA ASN A 115 8.78 -8.92 -15.25
C ASN A 115 8.61 -10.40 -14.91
N GLU A 116 8.92 -11.28 -15.87
CA GLU A 116 8.81 -12.74 -15.71
C GLU A 116 9.53 -13.30 -14.48
N LYS A 117 10.63 -12.66 -14.06
CA LYS A 117 11.39 -13.09 -12.89
C LYS A 117 10.63 -12.80 -11.60
N GLU A 118 10.13 -11.58 -11.43
CA GLU A 118 9.37 -11.19 -10.24
C GLU A 118 7.99 -11.86 -10.23
N PHE A 119 7.28 -11.85 -11.35
CA PHE A 119 6.02 -12.57 -11.52
C PHE A 119 6.16 -14.07 -11.19
N GLY A 120 7.19 -14.73 -11.76
CA GLY A 120 7.45 -16.14 -11.53
C GLY A 120 7.77 -16.46 -10.06
N LYS A 121 8.53 -15.60 -9.37
CA LYS A 121 8.78 -15.72 -7.93
C LYS A 121 7.50 -15.61 -7.12
N SER A 122 6.66 -14.61 -7.39
CA SER A 122 5.41 -14.39 -6.66
C SER A 122 4.44 -15.56 -6.87
N VAL A 123 4.29 -16.05 -8.10
CA VAL A 123 3.47 -17.24 -8.40
C VAL A 123 4.01 -18.49 -7.69
N LYS A 124 5.33 -18.74 -7.77
CA LYS A 124 5.96 -19.88 -7.10
C LYS A 124 5.72 -19.83 -5.59
N ARG A 125 5.90 -18.67 -4.96
CA ARG A 125 5.69 -18.50 -3.52
C ARG A 125 4.22 -18.68 -3.13
N ALA A 126 3.29 -18.15 -3.92
CA ALA A 126 1.86 -18.39 -3.73
C ALA A 126 1.53 -19.89 -3.82
N GLN A 127 2.12 -20.63 -4.75
CA GLN A 127 1.97 -22.09 -4.86
C GLN A 127 2.56 -22.84 -3.65
N GLU A 128 3.77 -22.49 -3.22
CA GLU A 128 4.41 -23.08 -2.04
C GLU A 128 3.58 -22.87 -0.77
N MET A 129 2.95 -21.69 -0.65
CA MET A 129 2.05 -21.34 0.44
C MET A 129 0.60 -21.81 0.22
N LYS A 130 0.33 -22.59 -0.84
CA LYS A 130 -1.00 -23.13 -1.22
C LYS A 130 -2.09 -22.08 -1.41
N ARG A 131 -1.73 -20.88 -1.84
CA ARG A 131 -2.62 -19.76 -2.09
C ARG A 131 -3.11 -19.77 -3.53
N LEU A 132 -3.99 -20.72 -3.84
CA LEU A 132 -4.49 -20.91 -5.21
C LEU A 132 -5.26 -19.70 -5.73
N ASP A 133 -5.98 -18.98 -4.86
CA ASP A 133 -6.75 -17.79 -5.22
C ASP A 133 -5.84 -16.67 -5.76
N VAL A 134 -4.65 -16.50 -5.15
CA VAL A 134 -3.62 -15.55 -5.59
C VAL A 134 -3.06 -15.96 -6.94
N VAL A 135 -2.78 -17.26 -7.14
CA VAL A 135 -2.27 -17.77 -8.42
C VAL A 135 -3.28 -17.51 -9.54
N ALA A 136 -4.56 -17.82 -9.29
CA ALA A 136 -5.64 -17.58 -10.24
C ALA A 136 -5.78 -16.09 -10.55
N PHE A 137 -5.71 -15.23 -9.53
CA PHE A 137 -5.78 -13.78 -9.69
C PHE A 137 -4.64 -13.24 -10.56
N LEU A 138 -3.39 -13.61 -10.25
CA LEU A 138 -2.21 -13.16 -11.00
C LEU A 138 -2.22 -13.67 -12.45
N GLN A 139 -2.64 -14.91 -12.69
CA GLN A 139 -2.75 -15.47 -14.04
C GLN A 139 -3.84 -14.77 -14.85
N ARG A 140 -4.98 -14.48 -14.22
CA ARG A 140 -6.07 -13.73 -14.84
C ARG A 140 -5.62 -12.33 -15.24
N LEU A 141 -4.99 -11.59 -14.33
CA LEU A 141 -4.45 -10.26 -14.63
C LEU A 141 -3.44 -10.27 -15.79
N LYS A 142 -2.57 -11.30 -15.83
CA LYS A 142 -1.62 -11.46 -16.94
C LYS A 142 -2.32 -11.71 -18.28
N GLY A 143 -3.41 -12.50 -18.29
CA GLY A 143 -4.23 -12.71 -19.49
C GLY A 143 -4.92 -11.43 -19.96
N GLU A 144 -5.57 -10.70 -19.04
CA GLU A 144 -6.24 -9.42 -19.34
C GLU A 144 -5.27 -8.38 -19.92
N ALA A 145 -4.02 -8.33 -19.43
CA ALA A 145 -3.00 -7.44 -19.96
C ALA A 145 -2.54 -7.77 -21.39
N VAL A 146 -2.59 -9.05 -21.79
CA VAL A 146 -2.21 -9.51 -23.14
C VAL A 146 -3.35 -9.27 -24.14
N ASP A 147 -4.60 -9.39 -23.69
CA ASP A 147 -5.77 -9.16 -24.55
C ASP A 147 -5.93 -7.67 -24.92
N ASP A 148 -5.56 -6.76 -24.01
CA ASP A 148 -5.54 -5.30 -24.26
C ASP A 148 -4.51 -4.88 -25.33
N GLU A 149 -3.38 -5.61 -25.47
CA GLU A 149 -2.39 -5.37 -26.53
C GLU A 149 -2.88 -5.82 -27.92
N MET A 150 -3.83 -6.74 -27.97
CA MET A 150 -4.41 -7.25 -29.22
C MET A 150 -5.65 -6.50 -29.69
N ALA A 151 -6.15 -5.55 -28.90
CA ALA A 151 -7.23 -4.65 -29.27
C ALA A 151 -6.71 -3.43 -30.06
N GLU A 152 -5.94 -3.65 -31.14
CA GLU A 152 -5.81 -2.59 -32.14
C GLU A 152 -7.17 -2.40 -32.84
N PRO A 153 -7.69 -1.17 -32.94
CA PRO A 153 -8.91 -0.92 -33.68
C PRO A 153 -8.64 -1.21 -35.16
N MET A 154 -9.18 -2.33 -35.63
CA MET A 154 -9.52 -2.46 -37.03
C MET A 154 -10.33 -1.22 -37.42
N ASN A 155 -9.88 -0.57 -38.50
CA ASN A 155 -10.68 0.22 -39.41
C ASN A 155 -10.77 1.74 -39.14
N GLN A 156 -9.89 2.49 -39.80
CA GLN A 156 -10.37 3.60 -40.63
C GLN A 156 -9.83 3.40 -42.05
N VAL A 157 -10.78 3.16 -42.96
CA VAL A 157 -10.63 3.09 -44.44
C VAL A 157 -10.34 4.48 -44.98
#